data_AF-A0AA85ELS7-F1
#
_entry.id   AF-A0AA85ELS7-F1
#
_cell.length_a   1.000
_cell.length_b   1.000
_cell.length_c   1.000
_cell.angle_alpha   90.00
_cell.angle_beta   90.00
_cell.angle_gamma   90.00
#
_symmetry.space_group_name_H-M   'P 1'
#
loop_
_entity.id
_entity.type
_entity.pdbx_description
1 polymer ?
#
loop_
_entity_poly.entity_id
_entity_poly.type
_entity_poly.pdbx_seq_one_letter_code
_entity_poly.pdbx_strand_id
1 'polypeptide(L)'
;MNAIKAQDPLNEDVITECLENIVKAFIQFRNALKNFYGKLNSEEFYVDLRPILCGWSHGKLKDKGLIYETNSQQMNINNNNNKENEKVKSSCPFSGQNYTDNMDRRKCIGASAAQSITIQTCDAFFQIKHHPEDEKLFRNMQTYMIREHRQFIHDLAMHSRIRSIASESKSSRMRTAYNQCLQSLWNFRNAHISLVKRFIIQPSQSAEAKIKQLDIKGTGGQCLNVFLQRVRDASLSASLD
;
A
#
# COMPACT_ATOMS: atom_id res chain seq x y z
N MET A 1 10.47 1.83 17.97
CA MET A 1 11.53 2.86 18.14
C MET A 1 12.81 2.32 18.79
N ASN A 2 12.74 1.24 19.58
CA ASN A 2 13.93 0.75 20.31
C ASN A 2 15.09 0.34 19.38
N ALA A 3 14.81 -0.40 18.29
CA ALA A 3 15.84 -0.76 17.31
C ALA A 3 16.52 0.46 16.66
N ILE A 4 15.77 1.54 16.36
CA ILE A 4 16.33 2.75 15.73
C ILE A 4 17.22 3.52 16.70
N LYS A 5 16.81 3.64 17.97
CA LYS A 5 17.60 4.27 19.02
C LYS A 5 18.86 3.48 19.36
N ALA A 6 18.78 2.15 19.30
CA ALA A 6 19.91 1.25 19.58
C ALA A 6 20.98 1.22 18.47
N GLN A 7 20.85 2.04 17.42
CA GLN A 7 21.88 2.18 16.39
C GLN A 7 22.99 3.14 16.82
N ASP A 8 22.75 4.01 17.80
CA ASP A 8 23.71 5.00 18.28
C ASP A 8 23.44 5.40 19.75
N PRO A 9 24.27 4.98 20.73
CA PRO A 9 25.39 4.05 20.53
C PRO A 9 24.89 2.67 20.08
N LEU A 10 25.69 1.96 19.28
CA LEU A 10 25.33 0.66 18.73
C LEU A 10 25.13 -0.37 19.85
N ASN A 11 23.94 -0.96 19.91
CA ASN A 11 23.58 -2.06 20.79
C ASN A 11 22.90 -3.18 19.97
N GLU A 12 23.71 -4.14 19.53
CA GLU A 12 23.25 -5.25 18.68
C GLU A 12 22.26 -6.17 19.39
N ASP A 13 22.36 -6.34 20.71
CA ASP A 13 21.46 -7.21 21.47
C ASP A 13 20.03 -6.66 21.49
N VAL A 14 19.87 -5.36 21.74
CA VAL A 14 18.55 -4.70 21.71
C VAL A 14 17.97 -4.71 20.29
N ILE A 15 18.80 -4.51 19.27
CA ILE A 15 18.34 -4.61 17.87
C ILE A 15 17.87 -6.04 17.59
N THR A 16 18.64 -7.05 17.99
CA THR A 16 18.33 -8.47 17.78
C THR A 16 17.01 -8.85 18.45
N GLU A 17 16.79 -8.44 19.70
CA GLU A 17 15.52 -8.69 20.39
C GLU A 17 14.33 -8.02 19.67
N CYS A 18 14.52 -6.79 19.17
CA CYS A 18 13.50 -6.12 18.39
C CYS A 18 13.17 -6.88 17.09
N LEU A 19 14.18 -7.43 16.40
CA LEU A 19 14.00 -8.25 15.20
C LEU A 19 13.22 -9.53 15.54
N GLU A 20 13.59 -10.24 16.60
CA GLU A 20 12.88 -11.45 17.06
C GLU A 20 11.41 -11.15 17.41
N ASN A 21 11.12 -9.98 17.97
CA ASN A 21 9.74 -9.54 18.24
C ASN A 21 8.96 -9.21 16.96
N ILE A 22 9.62 -8.63 15.95
CA ILE A 22 9.01 -8.42 14.62
C ILE A 22 8.64 -9.76 13.98
N VAL A 23 9.50 -10.79 14.08
CA VAL A 23 9.20 -12.15 13.60
C VAL A 23 7.93 -12.69 14.25
N LYS A 24 7.82 -12.60 15.59
CA LYS A 24 6.63 -13.04 16.33
C LYS A 24 5.36 -12.30 15.87
N ALA A 25 5.44 -10.99 15.66
CA ALA A 25 4.31 -10.19 15.17
C ALA A 25 3.82 -10.65 13.79
N PHE A 26 4.74 -10.96 12.86
CA PHE A 26 4.35 -11.46 11.53
C PHE A 26 3.67 -12.83 11.56
N ILE A 27 4.04 -13.69 12.51
CA ILE A 27 3.33 -14.96 12.73
C ILE A 27 1.87 -14.69 13.12
N GLN A 28 1.64 -13.74 14.02
CA GLN A 28 0.29 -13.34 14.43
C GLN A 28 -0.49 -12.72 13.26
N PHE A 29 0.12 -11.82 12.48
CA PHE A 29 -0.51 -11.22 11.31
C PHE A 29 -0.92 -12.27 10.28
N ARG A 30 -0.05 -13.25 10.00
CA ARG A 30 -0.36 -14.35 9.08
C ARG A 30 -1.48 -15.23 9.60
N ASN A 31 -1.55 -15.48 10.90
CA ASN A 31 -2.67 -16.21 11.49
C ASN A 31 -3.97 -15.42 11.40
N ALA A 32 -3.94 -14.10 11.59
CA ALA A 32 -5.11 -13.23 11.43
C ALA A 32 -5.65 -13.25 9.99
N LEU A 33 -4.78 -13.32 8.97
CA LEU A 33 -5.21 -13.46 7.56
C LEU A 33 -6.04 -14.73 7.32
N LYS A 34 -5.81 -15.81 8.07
CA LYS A 34 -6.59 -17.05 7.92
C LYS A 34 -8.07 -16.87 8.26
N ASN A 35 -8.40 -15.89 9.09
CA ASN A 35 -9.79 -15.59 9.46
C ASN A 35 -10.65 -15.19 8.26
N PHE A 36 -10.06 -14.70 7.16
CA PHE A 36 -10.80 -14.38 5.94
C PHE A 36 -11.50 -15.60 5.36
N TYR A 37 -10.83 -16.76 5.30
CA TYR A 37 -11.36 -17.95 4.64
C TYR A 37 -12.63 -18.51 5.28
N GLY A 38 -12.86 -18.27 6.58
CA GLY A 38 -14.01 -18.78 7.31
C GLY A 38 -15.08 -17.72 7.65
N LYS A 39 -14.81 -16.44 7.39
CA LYS A 39 -15.71 -15.33 7.77
C LYS A 39 -16.21 -14.49 6.60
N LEU A 40 -15.66 -14.66 5.41
CA LEU A 40 -16.00 -13.87 4.23
C LEU A 40 -16.18 -14.79 3.03
N ASN A 41 -17.35 -14.73 2.39
CA ASN A 41 -17.57 -15.41 1.12
C ASN A 41 -16.82 -14.68 0.00
N SER A 42 -16.10 -15.42 -0.84
CA SER A 42 -15.29 -14.83 -1.90
C SER A 42 -16.13 -14.17 -3.01
N GLU A 43 -17.31 -14.70 -3.29
CA GLU A 43 -18.22 -14.15 -4.30
C GLU A 43 -18.85 -12.86 -3.80
N GLU A 44 -19.43 -12.87 -2.58
CA GLU A 44 -20.01 -11.67 -1.96
C GLU A 44 -18.98 -10.54 -1.84
N PHE A 45 -17.74 -10.87 -1.46
CA PHE A 45 -16.67 -9.89 -1.42
C PHE A 45 -16.40 -9.27 -2.80
N TYR A 46 -16.34 -10.10 -3.85
CA TYR A 46 -16.00 -9.63 -5.19
C TYR A 46 -17.15 -8.88 -5.87
N VAL A 47 -18.37 -9.35 -5.69
CA VAL A 47 -19.57 -8.85 -6.37
C VAL A 47 -20.20 -7.68 -5.63
N ASP A 48 -20.31 -7.77 -4.30
CA ASP A 48 -21.08 -6.79 -3.52
C ASP A 48 -20.17 -5.76 -2.86
N LEU A 49 -19.08 -6.21 -2.22
CA LEU A 49 -18.23 -5.29 -1.45
C LEU A 49 -17.20 -4.55 -2.32
N ARG A 50 -16.51 -5.26 -3.21
CA ARG A 50 -15.42 -4.68 -4.02
C ARG A 50 -15.86 -3.48 -4.86
N PRO A 51 -17.05 -3.43 -5.49
CA PRO A 51 -17.49 -2.24 -6.21
C PRO A 51 -17.58 -0.99 -5.32
N ILE A 52 -17.98 -1.14 -4.06
CA ILE A 52 -18.08 -0.03 -3.09
C ILE A 52 -16.69 0.51 -2.73
N LEU A 53 -15.69 -0.37 -2.68
CA LEU A 53 -14.29 -0.01 -2.40
C LEU A 53 -13.56 0.60 -3.60
N CYS A 54 -14.17 0.60 -4.79
CA CYS A 54 -13.56 1.14 -5.99
C CYS A 54 -13.63 2.67 -6.01
N GLY A 55 -12.52 3.29 -6.39
CA GLY A 55 -12.47 4.71 -6.69
C GLY A 55 -12.85 4.98 -8.15
N TRP A 56 -12.91 6.26 -8.51
CA TRP A 56 -13.26 6.74 -9.85
C TRP A 56 -12.01 7.07 -10.70
N SER A 57 -10.85 6.52 -10.35
CA SER A 57 -9.68 6.48 -11.25
C SER A 57 -9.74 5.32 -12.26
N HIS A 58 -10.75 4.43 -12.14
CA HIS A 58 -10.96 3.26 -12.98
C HIS A 58 -12.45 3.12 -13.37
N GLY A 59 -12.76 2.15 -14.24
CA GLY A 59 -14.14 1.88 -14.67
C GLY A 59 -14.75 3.02 -15.50
N LYS A 60 -16.09 3.16 -15.43
CA LYS A 60 -16.86 4.16 -16.23
C LYS A 60 -16.48 5.61 -15.95
N LEU A 61 -15.94 5.90 -14.77
CA LEU A 61 -15.59 7.25 -14.33
C LEU A 61 -14.11 7.58 -14.53
N LYS A 62 -13.28 6.65 -15.03
CA LYS A 62 -11.83 6.84 -15.17
C LYS A 62 -11.44 8.11 -15.93
N ASP A 63 -12.25 8.51 -16.91
CA ASP A 63 -12.00 9.69 -17.75
C ASP A 63 -12.67 10.95 -17.19
N LYS A 64 -13.81 10.77 -16.50
CA LYS A 64 -14.69 11.85 -16.03
C LYS A 64 -14.44 12.29 -14.59
N GLY A 65 -13.82 11.46 -13.74
CA GLY A 65 -13.72 11.74 -12.31
C GLY A 65 -15.07 11.94 -11.61
N LEU A 66 -15.04 12.46 -10.39
CA LEU A 66 -16.22 12.83 -9.61
C LEU A 66 -16.17 14.32 -9.25
N ILE A 67 -17.32 14.98 -9.29
CA ILE A 67 -17.48 16.37 -8.84
C ILE A 67 -17.69 16.35 -7.33
N TYR A 68 -16.97 17.22 -6.62
CA TYR A 68 -17.08 17.42 -5.19
C TYR A 68 -17.74 18.77 -4.92
N GLU A 69 -19.07 18.77 -4.88
CA GLU A 69 -19.85 19.98 -4.61
C GLU A 69 -19.55 20.48 -3.18
N THR A 70 -19.21 21.76 -3.05
CA THR A 70 -18.98 22.40 -1.75
C THR A 70 -20.01 23.51 -1.53
N ASN A 71 -20.40 23.75 -0.27
CA ASN A 71 -21.34 24.82 0.13
C ASN A 71 -20.82 26.25 -0.13
N SER A 72 -19.68 26.42 -0.78
CA SER A 72 -19.10 27.70 -1.19
C SER A 72 -19.98 28.50 -2.18
N GLN A 73 -21.13 27.95 -2.57
CA GLN A 73 -22.08 28.52 -3.55
C GLN A 73 -22.70 29.86 -3.15
N GLN A 74 -22.60 30.33 -1.90
CA GLN A 74 -23.27 31.58 -1.52
C GLN A 74 -22.55 32.89 -1.88
N MET A 75 -21.32 32.86 -2.44
CA MET A 75 -20.56 34.10 -2.64
C MET A 75 -20.17 34.49 -4.06
N ASN A 76 -20.49 33.74 -5.12
CA ASN A 76 -20.17 34.19 -6.49
C ASN A 76 -21.13 33.64 -7.55
N ILE A 77 -22.41 34.04 -7.49
CA ILE A 77 -23.24 34.10 -8.70
C ILE A 77 -22.97 35.46 -9.33
N ASN A 78 -21.90 35.56 -10.11
CA ASN A 78 -21.71 36.55 -11.17
C ASN A 78 -20.33 36.31 -11.79
N ASN A 79 -20.27 35.41 -12.77
CA ASN A 79 -19.64 35.66 -14.07
C ASN A 79 -19.62 34.37 -14.90
N ASN A 80 -20.37 34.41 -15.99
CA ASN A 80 -20.20 33.53 -17.13
C ASN A 80 -18.76 33.64 -17.66
N ASN A 81 -18.15 32.51 -18.04
CA ASN A 81 -17.62 32.32 -19.40
C ASN A 81 -16.91 30.96 -19.54
N ASN A 82 -17.38 30.20 -20.54
CA ASN A 82 -16.72 29.17 -21.34
C ASN A 82 -15.28 28.77 -20.95
N LYS A 83 -15.12 27.56 -20.40
CA LYS A 83 -13.86 26.81 -20.44
C LYS A 83 -14.12 25.34 -20.77
N GLU A 84 -14.19 25.04 -22.05
CA GLU A 84 -13.90 23.69 -22.54
C GLU A 84 -12.37 23.51 -22.58
N ASN A 85 -11.90 22.32 -22.17
CA ASN A 85 -10.52 21.81 -22.20
C ASN A 85 -9.58 22.12 -21.01
N GLU A 86 -10.04 21.98 -19.76
CA GLU A 86 -9.10 21.80 -18.64
C GLU A 86 -8.66 20.33 -18.52
N LYS A 87 -7.38 20.07 -18.82
CA LYS A 87 -6.69 18.80 -18.57
C LYS A 87 -6.92 18.39 -17.12
N VAL A 88 -7.59 17.26 -16.91
CA VAL A 88 -7.79 16.65 -15.58
C VAL A 88 -6.41 16.39 -14.94
N LYS A 89 -5.99 17.27 -14.03
CA LYS A 89 -4.77 17.07 -13.24
C LYS A 89 -5.03 15.89 -12.32
N SER A 90 -4.32 14.78 -12.52
CA SER A 90 -4.32 13.66 -11.58
C SER A 90 -3.51 14.06 -10.34
N SER A 91 -4.10 14.87 -9.47
CA SER A 91 -3.55 15.19 -8.15
C SER A 91 -4.36 14.47 -7.08
N CYS A 92 -3.71 14.12 -5.98
CA CYS A 92 -4.38 13.60 -4.80
C CYS A 92 -5.50 14.59 -4.38
N PRO A 93 -6.72 14.15 -4.04
CA PRO A 93 -7.87 15.03 -3.79
C PRO A 93 -7.81 15.75 -2.45
N PHE A 94 -6.86 15.36 -1.60
CA PHE A 94 -6.77 15.74 -0.19
C PHE A 94 -5.39 16.30 0.18
N SER A 95 -4.55 16.64 -0.80
CA SER A 95 -3.20 17.18 -0.58
C SER A 95 -3.18 18.64 -0.12
N GLY A 96 -4.28 19.17 0.43
CA GLY A 96 -4.35 20.56 0.90
C GLY A 96 -4.26 21.60 -0.22
N GLN A 97 -4.52 21.22 -1.48
CA GLN A 97 -4.66 22.17 -2.57
C GLN A 97 -5.94 22.98 -2.41
N ASN A 98 -5.83 24.30 -2.50
CA ASN A 98 -6.98 25.21 -2.59
C ASN A 98 -7.66 24.97 -3.94
N TYR A 99 -8.79 24.26 -3.92
CA TYR A 99 -9.61 24.04 -5.11
C TYR A 99 -10.42 25.30 -5.39
N THR A 100 -10.15 25.94 -6.52
CA THR A 100 -10.68 27.27 -6.85
C THR A 100 -11.99 27.23 -7.64
N ASP A 101 -12.42 26.07 -8.12
CA ASP A 101 -13.58 25.95 -9.00
C ASP A 101 -14.51 24.79 -8.60
N ASN A 102 -15.81 25.07 -8.54
CA ASN A 102 -16.85 24.21 -7.96
C ASN A 102 -17.26 23.05 -8.89
N MET A 103 -16.65 22.98 -10.08
CA MET A 103 -16.84 21.94 -11.10
C MET A 103 -15.63 21.01 -11.28
N ASP A 104 -14.60 21.13 -10.42
CA ASP A 104 -13.38 20.36 -10.58
C ASP A 104 -13.63 18.86 -10.38
N ARG A 105 -13.41 18.10 -11.46
CA ARG A 105 -13.61 16.65 -11.53
C ARG A 105 -12.36 15.94 -11.06
N ARG A 106 -12.44 15.32 -9.90
CA ARG A 106 -11.28 14.66 -9.27
C ARG A 106 -11.23 13.19 -9.61
N LYS A 107 -10.04 12.62 -9.75
CA LYS A 107 -9.81 11.18 -9.92
C LYS A 107 -9.14 10.60 -8.69
N CYS A 108 -9.76 9.59 -8.09
CA CYS A 108 -9.26 8.99 -6.85
C CYS A 108 -9.18 7.48 -6.99
N ILE A 109 -8.08 6.91 -6.51
CA ILE A 109 -7.92 5.46 -6.47
C ILE A 109 -8.82 4.86 -5.38
N GLY A 110 -9.24 3.62 -5.60
CA GLY A 110 -10.00 2.88 -4.60
C GLY A 110 -9.14 2.51 -3.39
N ALA A 111 -9.81 2.04 -2.35
CA ALA A 111 -9.13 1.53 -1.18
C ALA A 111 -8.26 0.31 -1.55
N SER A 112 -7.05 0.25 -1.02
CA SER A 112 -6.19 -0.93 -1.20
C SER A 112 -5.29 -1.16 0.00
N ALA A 113 -4.86 -2.42 0.19
CA ALA A 113 -3.92 -2.78 1.24
C ALA A 113 -2.59 -2.01 1.16
N ALA A 114 -2.22 -1.46 -0.01
CA ALA A 114 -1.03 -0.64 -0.17
C ALA A 114 -1.12 0.72 0.54
N GLN A 115 -2.31 1.15 0.95
CA GLN A 115 -2.53 2.34 1.78
C GLN A 115 -2.34 2.05 3.28
N SER A 116 -2.11 0.80 3.67
CA SER A 116 -1.71 0.45 5.04
C SER A 116 -0.24 0.83 5.30
N ILE A 117 0.02 1.42 6.46
CA ILE A 117 1.37 1.83 6.88
C ILE A 117 2.28 0.63 7.15
N THR A 118 1.73 -0.51 7.56
CA THR A 118 2.49 -1.63 8.15
C THR A 118 3.55 -2.19 7.20
N ILE A 119 3.18 -2.49 5.96
CA ILE A 119 4.11 -3.15 5.01
C ILE A 119 5.17 -2.16 4.51
N GLN A 120 4.77 -0.92 4.22
CA GLN A 120 5.72 0.11 3.80
C GLN A 120 6.68 0.53 4.93
N THR A 121 6.25 0.44 6.20
CA THR A 121 7.13 0.60 7.36
C THR A 121 8.21 -0.47 7.36
N CYS A 122 7.86 -1.74 7.14
CA CYS A 122 8.86 -2.81 7.08
C CYS A 122 9.81 -2.63 5.90
N ASP A 123 9.32 -2.20 4.74
CA ASP A 123 10.17 -1.89 3.59
C ASP A 123 11.19 -0.79 3.89
N ALA A 124 10.72 0.31 4.49
CA ALA A 124 11.59 1.41 4.91
C ALA A 124 12.60 0.97 6.00
N PHE A 125 12.14 0.20 6.99
CA PHE A 125 12.97 -0.28 8.09
C PHE A 125 14.09 -1.22 7.62
N PHE A 126 13.77 -2.18 6.76
CA PHE A 126 14.74 -3.15 6.23
C PHE A 126 15.46 -2.65 4.97
N GLN A 127 15.19 -1.42 4.53
CA GLN A 127 15.73 -0.81 3.31
C GLN A 127 15.51 -1.67 2.06
N ILE A 128 14.35 -2.34 1.96
CA ILE A 128 13.96 -3.13 0.80
C ILE A 128 13.81 -2.21 -0.41
N LYS A 129 14.40 -2.60 -1.54
CA LYS A 129 14.30 -1.85 -2.80
C LYS A 129 13.34 -2.56 -3.74
N HIS A 130 12.30 -1.84 -4.17
CA HIS A 130 11.34 -2.35 -5.13
C HIS A 130 11.66 -1.89 -6.55
N HIS A 131 10.99 -2.50 -7.52
CA HIS A 131 11.05 -2.06 -8.91
C HIS A 131 10.61 -0.57 -9.02
N PRO A 132 11.20 0.25 -9.90
CA PRO A 132 10.88 1.69 -9.98
C PRO A 132 9.39 2.02 -10.17
N GLU A 133 8.66 1.16 -10.88
CA GLU A 133 7.20 1.27 -11.04
C GLU A 133 6.44 1.06 -9.73
N ASP A 134 6.88 0.10 -8.91
CA ASP A 134 6.27 -0.25 -7.63
C ASP A 134 6.54 0.85 -6.61
N GLU A 135 7.76 1.40 -6.61
CA GLU A 135 8.13 2.58 -5.82
C GLU A 135 7.27 3.81 -6.15
N LYS A 136 7.03 4.05 -7.45
CA LYS A 136 6.13 5.13 -7.88
C LYS A 136 4.71 4.89 -7.39
N LEU A 137 4.25 3.65 -7.44
CA LEU A 137 2.94 3.29 -6.90
C LEU A 137 2.85 3.50 -5.39
N PHE A 138 3.83 3.06 -4.62
CA PHE A 138 3.83 3.25 -3.17
C PHE A 138 3.82 4.73 -2.79
N ARG A 139 4.62 5.58 -3.46
CA ARG A 139 4.56 7.04 -3.28
C ARG A 139 3.16 7.60 -3.57
N ASN A 140 2.51 7.13 -4.63
CA ASN A 140 1.12 7.52 -4.91
C ASN A 140 0.16 7.07 -3.82
N MET A 141 0.29 5.85 -3.31
CA MET A 141 -0.54 5.29 -2.23
C MET A 141 -0.34 6.03 -0.89
N GLN A 142 0.89 6.47 -0.60
CA GLN A 142 1.20 7.26 0.60
C GLN A 142 0.40 8.58 0.64
N THR A 143 0.04 9.16 -0.51
CA THR A 143 -0.83 10.35 -0.53
C THR A 143 -2.22 10.12 0.08
N TYR A 144 -2.64 8.86 0.20
CA TYR A 144 -3.90 8.44 0.84
C TYR A 144 -3.73 8.02 2.32
N MET A 145 -2.51 8.06 2.85
CA MET A 145 -2.25 7.88 4.28
C MET A 145 -2.40 9.21 5.03
N ILE A 146 -2.63 9.18 6.34
CA ILE A 146 -2.53 10.40 7.17
C ILE A 146 -1.10 10.94 7.18
N ARG A 147 -0.94 12.23 7.50
CA ARG A 147 0.36 12.93 7.41
C ARG A 147 1.43 12.28 8.27
N GLU A 148 1.06 11.88 9.48
CA GLU A 148 1.92 11.28 10.49
C GLU A 148 2.47 9.94 10.02
N HIS A 149 1.64 9.14 9.34
CA HIS A 149 2.05 7.85 8.76
C HIS A 149 3.06 8.05 7.63
N ARG A 150 2.84 9.05 6.76
CA ARG A 150 3.80 9.39 5.69
C ARG A 150 5.14 9.83 6.26
N GLN A 151 5.10 10.75 7.24
CA GLN A 151 6.30 11.27 7.88
C GLN A 151 7.08 10.13 8.54
N PHE A 152 6.38 9.25 9.26
CA PHE A 152 7.01 8.10 9.91
C PHE A 152 7.73 7.16 8.92
N ILE A 153 7.11 6.81 7.79
CA ILE A 153 7.75 5.98 6.75
C ILE A 153 8.99 6.69 6.19
N HIS A 154 8.88 7.99 5.93
CA HIS A 154 9.98 8.80 5.41
C HIS A 154 11.16 8.85 6.39
N ASP A 155 10.90 9.18 7.65
CA ASP A 155 11.92 9.23 8.71
C ASP A 155 12.60 7.87 8.86
N LEU A 156 11.83 6.78 8.81
CA LEU A 156 12.38 5.44 8.92
C LEU A 156 13.29 5.08 7.75
N ALA A 157 12.90 5.45 6.53
CA ALA A 157 13.70 5.23 5.33
C ALA A 157 15.02 6.03 5.35
N MET A 158 15.03 7.21 5.98
CA MET A 158 16.24 8.03 6.13
C MET A 158 17.17 7.55 7.23
N HIS A 159 16.63 7.09 8.36
CA HIS A 159 17.41 6.87 9.59
C HIS A 159 17.66 5.40 9.93
N SER A 160 16.99 4.45 9.26
CA SER A 160 17.28 3.03 9.47
C SER A 160 18.59 2.64 8.79
N ARG A 161 19.51 2.06 9.55
CA ARG A 161 20.78 1.42 9.15
C ARG A 161 20.76 -0.08 9.51
N ILE A 162 19.60 -0.65 9.80
CA ILE A 162 19.47 -2.01 10.32
C ILE A 162 20.06 -3.05 9.37
N ARG A 163 19.87 -2.89 8.05
CA ARG A 163 20.45 -3.78 7.04
C ARG A 163 21.98 -3.73 7.03
N SER A 164 22.58 -2.54 7.06
CA SER A 164 24.04 -2.41 7.08
C SER A 164 24.63 -2.96 8.38
N ILE A 165 24.03 -2.61 9.53
CA ILE A 165 24.44 -3.14 10.83
C ILE A 165 24.36 -4.67 10.85
N ALA A 166 23.27 -5.27 10.38
CA ALA A 166 23.14 -6.72 10.34
C ALA A 166 24.15 -7.36 9.37
N SER A 167 24.45 -6.72 8.23
CA SER A 167 25.43 -7.19 7.27
C SER A 167 26.87 -7.18 7.82
N GLU A 168 27.21 -6.18 8.63
CA GLU A 168 28.52 -5.99 9.25
C GLU A 168 28.68 -6.73 10.58
N SER A 169 27.57 -7.11 11.22
CA SER A 169 27.56 -7.81 12.50
C SER A 169 28.22 -9.19 12.39
N LYS A 170 29.06 -9.50 13.38
CA LYS A 170 29.65 -10.82 13.60
C LYS A 170 28.71 -11.76 14.37
N SER A 171 27.60 -11.24 14.89
CA SER A 171 26.63 -12.00 15.65
C SER A 171 25.76 -12.86 14.72
N SER A 172 25.97 -14.17 14.76
CA SER A 172 25.12 -15.13 14.04
C SER A 172 23.64 -14.98 14.44
N ARG A 173 23.36 -14.68 15.72
CA ARG A 173 22.01 -14.45 16.23
C ARG A 173 21.35 -13.25 15.55
N MET A 174 22.06 -12.12 15.45
CA MET A 174 21.53 -10.91 14.82
C MET A 174 21.23 -11.12 13.32
N ARG A 175 22.19 -11.70 12.59
CA ARG A 175 22.03 -12.03 11.16
C ARG A 175 20.84 -12.96 10.93
N THR A 176 20.73 -14.00 11.77
CA THR A 176 19.61 -14.95 11.72
C THR A 176 18.28 -14.25 11.97
N ALA A 177 18.18 -13.42 13.01
CA ALA A 177 16.96 -12.69 13.33
C ALA A 177 16.55 -11.72 12.21
N TYR A 178 17.52 -11.05 11.58
CA TYR A 178 17.29 -10.18 10.41
C TYR A 178 16.73 -10.97 9.22
N ASN A 179 17.38 -12.07 8.83
CA ASN A 179 16.91 -12.91 7.71
C ASN A 179 15.54 -13.55 8.01
N GLN A 180 15.27 -13.92 9.27
CA GLN A 180 13.96 -14.42 9.69
C GLN A 180 12.86 -13.36 9.59
N CYS A 181 13.17 -12.07 9.82
CA CYS A 181 12.21 -10.98 9.59
C CYS A 181 11.81 -10.91 8.11
N LEU A 182 12.79 -10.93 7.21
CA LEU A 182 12.54 -10.87 5.76
C LEU A 182 11.78 -12.10 5.27
N GLN A 183 12.12 -13.30 5.78
CA GLN A 183 11.37 -14.52 5.50
C GLN A 183 9.93 -14.44 6.02
N SER A 184 9.71 -13.86 7.20
CA SER A 184 8.38 -13.69 7.79
C SER A 184 7.53 -12.68 7.00
N LEU A 185 8.14 -11.59 6.54
CA LEU A 185 7.51 -10.62 5.65
C LEU A 185 7.16 -11.25 4.29
N TRP A 186 8.08 -12.03 3.70
CA TRP A 186 7.82 -12.78 2.47
C TRP A 186 6.66 -13.76 2.65
N ASN A 187 6.63 -14.51 3.76
CA ASN A 187 5.56 -15.44 4.08
C ASN A 187 4.20 -14.74 4.22
N PHE A 188 4.18 -13.56 4.84
CA PHE A 188 2.97 -12.74 4.94
C PHE A 188 2.50 -12.27 3.56
N ARG A 189 3.40 -11.74 2.72
CA ARG A 189 3.09 -11.32 1.34
C ARG A 189 2.58 -12.49 0.50
N ASN A 190 3.18 -13.66 0.64
CA ASN A 190 2.75 -14.87 -0.05
C ASN A 190 1.35 -15.33 0.40
N ALA A 191 1.05 -15.27 1.70
CA ALA A 191 -0.29 -15.53 2.21
C ALA A 191 -1.32 -14.51 1.68
N HIS A 192 -0.95 -13.24 1.58
CA HIS A 192 -1.80 -12.21 0.98
C HIS A 192 -2.05 -12.46 -0.51
N ILE A 193 -1.06 -12.94 -1.28
CA ILE A 193 -1.27 -13.37 -2.67
C ILE A 193 -2.30 -14.51 -2.74
N SER A 194 -2.25 -15.48 -1.83
CA SER A 194 -3.25 -16.55 -1.76
C SER A 194 -4.66 -16.04 -1.47
N LEU A 195 -4.79 -15.00 -0.64
CA LEU A 195 -6.08 -14.32 -0.44
C LEU A 195 -6.54 -13.63 -1.72
N VAL A 196 -5.67 -12.86 -2.38
CA VAL A 196 -6.01 -12.20 -3.64
C VAL A 196 -6.45 -13.20 -4.71
N LYS A 197 -5.77 -14.35 -4.81
CA LYS A 197 -6.18 -15.43 -5.72
C LYS A 197 -7.61 -15.91 -5.43
N ARG A 198 -7.93 -16.15 -4.16
CA ARG A 198 -9.24 -16.67 -3.72
C ARG A 198 -10.37 -15.64 -3.83
N PHE A 199 -10.12 -14.40 -3.46
CA PHE A 199 -11.14 -13.36 -3.29
C PHE A 199 -11.26 -12.40 -4.48
N ILE A 200 -10.27 -12.38 -5.38
CA ILE A 200 -10.30 -11.52 -6.57
C ILE A 200 -10.26 -12.35 -7.84
N ILE A 201 -9.23 -13.18 -8.00
CA ILE A 201 -8.93 -13.82 -9.29
C ILE A 201 -9.94 -14.92 -9.61
N GLN A 202 -10.21 -15.82 -8.68
CA GLN A 202 -11.18 -16.90 -8.86
C GLN A 202 -12.60 -16.38 -9.17
N PRO A 203 -13.21 -15.51 -8.33
CA PRO A 203 -14.51 -14.91 -8.64
C PRO A 203 -14.54 -14.15 -9.98
N SER A 204 -13.47 -13.44 -10.34
CA SER A 204 -13.41 -12.69 -11.62
C SER A 204 -13.53 -13.55 -12.88
N GLN A 205 -13.20 -14.85 -12.78
CA GLN A 205 -13.30 -15.80 -13.88
C GLN A 205 -14.72 -16.34 -14.06
N SER A 206 -15.50 -16.38 -12.97
CA SER A 206 -16.86 -16.95 -12.93
C SER A 206 -17.96 -15.87 -12.99
N ALA A 207 -17.69 -14.65 -12.53
CA ALA A 207 -18.66 -13.56 -12.53
C ALA A 207 -19.01 -13.08 -13.96
N GLU A 208 -20.31 -12.92 -14.23
CA GLU A 208 -20.84 -12.50 -15.54
C GLU A 208 -20.35 -11.13 -16.01
N ALA A 209 -20.46 -10.89 -17.32
CA ALA A 209 -19.90 -9.75 -18.05
C ALA A 209 -20.28 -8.34 -17.54
N LYS A 210 -21.32 -8.18 -16.69
CA LYS A 210 -21.69 -6.87 -16.11
C LYS A 210 -20.65 -6.35 -15.09
N ILE A 211 -19.88 -7.23 -14.44
CA ILE A 211 -18.88 -6.87 -13.42
C ILE A 211 -17.45 -6.82 -13.98
N LYS A 212 -17.20 -7.35 -15.19
CA LYS A 212 -15.91 -7.31 -15.90
C LYS A 212 -15.36 -5.90 -16.19
N GLN A 213 -16.11 -4.84 -15.88
CA GLN A 213 -15.57 -3.47 -15.83
C GLN A 213 -14.56 -3.26 -14.69
N LEU A 214 -14.58 -4.14 -13.68
CA LEU A 214 -13.51 -4.32 -12.72
C LEU A 214 -12.49 -5.28 -13.33
N ASP A 215 -11.71 -4.77 -14.28
CA ASP A 215 -10.59 -5.46 -14.94
C ASP A 215 -9.73 -6.23 -13.89
N ILE A 216 -8.95 -7.24 -14.31
CA ILE A 216 -8.05 -8.04 -13.42
C ILE A 216 -6.99 -7.14 -12.73
N LYS A 217 -6.99 -5.86 -13.09
CA LYS A 217 -6.29 -4.80 -12.40
C LYS A 217 -6.75 -4.66 -10.94
N GLY A 218 -5.79 -4.48 -10.03
CA GLY A 218 -6.11 -4.18 -8.63
C GLY A 218 -6.98 -2.92 -8.50
N THR A 219 -7.54 -2.64 -7.31
CA THR A 219 -8.32 -1.39 -7.08
C THR A 219 -7.49 -0.12 -7.34
N GLY A 220 -6.15 -0.25 -7.39
CA GLY A 220 -5.19 0.76 -7.82
C GLY A 220 -4.73 0.69 -9.29
N GLY A 221 -5.28 -0.18 -10.14
CA GLY A 221 -5.08 -0.15 -11.61
C GLY A 221 -3.99 -1.02 -12.22
N GLN A 222 -3.26 -1.79 -11.42
CA GLN A 222 -2.09 -2.57 -11.88
C GLN A 222 -2.42 -4.02 -12.22
N CYS A 223 -1.63 -4.65 -13.10
CA CYS A 223 -1.60 -6.11 -13.25
C CYS A 223 -1.23 -6.78 -11.92
N LEU A 224 -2.26 -7.21 -11.20
CA LEU A 224 -2.20 -7.49 -9.75
C LEU A 224 -1.21 -8.61 -9.41
N ASN A 225 -1.15 -9.66 -10.24
CA ASN A 225 -0.26 -10.78 -10.01
C ASN A 225 1.22 -10.39 -10.11
N VAL A 226 1.61 -9.68 -11.17
CA VAL A 226 3.00 -9.26 -11.39
C VAL A 226 3.45 -8.34 -10.27
N PHE A 227 2.62 -7.33 -9.95
CA PHE A 227 2.89 -6.39 -8.87
C PHE A 227 3.13 -7.12 -7.54
N LEU A 228 2.20 -7.98 -7.11
CA LEU A 228 2.30 -8.66 -5.82
C LEU A 228 3.48 -9.63 -5.76
N GLN A 229 3.79 -10.33 -6.86
CA GLN A 229 4.94 -11.23 -6.94
C GLN A 229 6.26 -10.45 -6.84
N ARG A 230 6.42 -9.36 -7.60
CA ARG A 230 7.63 -8.51 -7.51
C ARG A 230 7.84 -7.97 -6.10
N VAL A 231 6.81 -7.42 -5.48
CA VAL A 231 6.88 -6.90 -4.11
C VAL A 231 7.18 -8.02 -3.10
N ARG A 232 6.61 -9.22 -3.27
CA ARG A 232 6.95 -10.38 -2.44
C ARG A 232 8.43 -10.75 -2.58
N ASP A 233 8.91 -10.91 -3.81
CA ASP A 233 10.26 -11.42 -4.06
C ASP A 233 11.35 -10.39 -3.67
N ALA A 234 11.04 -9.10 -3.75
CA ALA A 234 11.88 -8.03 -3.21
C ALA A 234 12.14 -8.17 -1.69
N SER A 235 11.28 -8.85 -0.92
CA SER A 235 11.57 -9.13 0.50
C SER A 235 12.85 -9.93 0.69
N LEU A 236 13.08 -10.96 -0.14
CA LEU A 236 14.21 -11.86 0.03
C LEU A 236 15.48 -11.38 -0.68
N SER A 237 15.37 -10.47 -1.64
CA SER A 237 16.56 -9.83 -2.23
C SER A 237 17.32 -8.93 -1.25
N ALA A 238 16.69 -8.57 -0.11
CA ALA A 238 17.32 -7.81 0.97
C ALA A 238 18.01 -8.69 2.03
N SER A 239 17.90 -10.02 1.91
CA SER A 239 18.51 -10.98 2.83
C SER A 239 20.03 -10.91 2.77
N LEU A 240 20.66 -11.27 3.89
CA LEU A 240 22.10 -11.44 3.98
C LEU A 240 22.48 -12.86 3.54
N ASP A 241 23.66 -12.98 2.94
CA ASP A 241 24.31 -14.25 2.64
C ASP A 241 24.63 -15.05 3.92
#